data_AF-A0AAD7YSH5-F1
#
_entry.id   AF-A0AAD7YSH5-F1
#
_cell.length_a   1.000
_cell.length_b   1.000
_cell.length_c   1.000
_cell.angle_alpha   90.00
_cell.angle_beta   90.00
_cell.angle_gamma   90.00
#
_symmetry.space_group_name_H-M   'P 1'
#
loop_
_entity.id
_entity.type
_entity.pdbx_description
1 polymer ?
#
loop_
_entity_poly.entity_id
_entity_poly.type
_entity_poly.pdbx_seq_one_letter_code
_entity_poly.pdbx_strand_id
1 'polypeptide(L)'
;MKNAIRSKTCAKTYKTAELKVTKILNKIESLKLSNSYISRLDIPRNSETKIFGKKSTGYVLWTAALIFVCLISARWVYVELLGSRNCILELPSFSKSVFRPPEDCSMCVGVDDVVRLANISAEEFEDQYAYSTTPVIVTDATDGWRALREFDFKFFAKFYSDGKMGKQINDCFYFAYKSGLNSLQEVFSMEEARANLSGQPWYVGWSTCYDQETRKLRSYYDRPYFLPRTAESDMVDWIFMGGPGQGAHMHVDSVRHMSWQAQVRGRKQWQLAPPPECLYQCRWITFVVSPGEILVVDTNRWYHKTNVLPGDISITIGAEYD
;
A
#
# COMPACT_ATOMS: atom_id res chain seq x y z
N MET A 1 -41.96 16.61 -21.56
CA MET A 1 -43.44 16.72 -21.64
C MET A 1 -44.22 16.33 -20.36
N LYS A 2 -43.60 16.20 -19.17
CA LYS A 2 -44.33 15.87 -17.91
C LYS A 2 -44.64 17.09 -17.01
N ASN A 3 -44.05 18.26 -17.24
CA ASN A 3 -44.29 19.47 -16.42
C ASN A 3 -45.50 20.32 -16.88
N ALA A 4 -46.05 20.10 -18.08
CA ALA A 4 -47.25 20.81 -18.54
C ALA A 4 -48.57 20.16 -18.08
N ILE A 5 -48.52 18.91 -17.59
CA ILE A 5 -49.72 18.15 -17.19
C ILE A 5 -50.14 18.50 -15.76
N ARG A 6 -49.18 18.73 -14.84
CA ARG A 6 -49.45 19.02 -13.41
C ARG A 6 -50.09 20.41 -13.18
N SER A 7 -49.73 21.41 -14.00
CA SER A 7 -50.30 22.77 -13.96
C SER A 7 -51.76 22.81 -14.45
N LYS A 8 -52.10 22.06 -15.51
CA LYS A 8 -53.48 21.96 -16.03
C LYS A 8 -54.43 21.30 -15.04
N THR A 9 -53.96 20.35 -14.23
CA THR A 9 -54.80 19.67 -13.22
C THR A 9 -55.22 20.63 -12.11
N CYS A 10 -54.28 21.39 -11.52
CA CYS A 10 -54.60 22.38 -10.48
C CYS A 10 -55.53 23.50 -10.96
N ALA A 11 -55.34 24.01 -12.20
CA ALA A 11 -56.21 25.02 -12.78
C ALA A 11 -57.65 24.51 -13.00
N LYS A 12 -57.80 23.23 -13.37
CA LYS A 12 -59.11 22.57 -13.55
C LYS A 12 -59.82 22.35 -12.21
N THR A 13 -59.07 22.05 -11.14
CA THR A 13 -59.61 21.93 -9.78
C THR A 13 -60.11 23.28 -9.26
N TYR A 14 -59.36 24.36 -9.48
CA TYR A 14 -59.74 25.71 -9.07
C TYR A 14 -61.02 26.18 -9.76
N LYS A 15 -61.10 26.04 -11.09
CA LYS A 15 -62.29 26.43 -11.87
C LYS A 15 -63.54 25.62 -11.47
N THR A 16 -63.36 24.37 -11.08
CA THR A 16 -64.44 23.50 -10.57
C THR A 16 -64.90 23.92 -9.18
N ALA A 17 -63.99 24.33 -8.30
CA ALA A 17 -64.31 24.85 -6.98
C ALA A 17 -65.07 26.18 -7.09
N GLU A 18 -64.62 27.08 -7.96
CA GLU A 18 -65.27 28.37 -8.23
C GLU A 18 -66.71 28.16 -8.72
N LEU A 19 -66.92 27.29 -9.73
CA LEU A 19 -68.26 26.93 -10.20
C LEU A 19 -69.17 26.36 -9.10
N LYS A 20 -68.63 25.55 -8.19
CA LYS A 20 -69.39 25.01 -7.05
C LYS A 20 -69.79 26.13 -6.08
N VAL A 21 -68.89 27.06 -5.78
CA VAL A 21 -69.16 28.19 -4.90
C VAL A 21 -70.21 29.11 -5.53
N THR A 22 -70.08 29.47 -6.81
CA THR A 22 -71.08 30.29 -7.50
C THR A 22 -72.45 29.60 -7.53
N LYS A 23 -72.50 28.27 -7.70
CA LYS A 23 -73.76 27.51 -7.64
C LYS A 23 -74.39 27.52 -6.25
N ILE A 24 -73.59 27.51 -5.18
CA ILE A 24 -74.08 27.65 -3.80
C ILE A 24 -74.60 29.06 -3.55
N LEU A 25 -73.85 30.10 -3.96
CA LEU A 25 -74.26 31.49 -3.80
C LEU A 25 -75.56 31.80 -4.55
N ASN A 26 -75.69 31.36 -5.80
CA ASN A 26 -76.94 31.50 -6.57
C ASN A 26 -78.11 30.75 -5.91
N LYS A 27 -77.84 29.60 -5.27
CA LYS A 27 -78.87 28.85 -4.55
C LYS A 27 -79.31 29.56 -3.27
N ILE A 28 -78.38 30.17 -2.52
CA ILE A 28 -78.68 31.02 -1.35
C ILE A 28 -79.54 32.22 -1.76
N GLU A 29 -79.18 32.88 -2.87
CA GLU A 29 -79.93 34.02 -3.41
C GLU A 29 -81.34 33.61 -3.89
N SER A 30 -81.46 32.47 -4.58
CA SER A 30 -82.75 31.92 -5.03
C SER A 30 -83.69 31.53 -3.88
N LEU A 31 -83.12 31.05 -2.76
CA LEU A 31 -83.88 30.64 -1.58
C LEU A 31 -84.23 31.83 -0.66
N LYS A 32 -83.85 33.06 -1.03
CA LYS A 32 -84.04 34.30 -0.24
C LYS A 32 -83.72 34.09 1.25
N LEU A 33 -82.67 33.31 1.53
CA LEU A 33 -82.29 32.96 2.89
C LEU A 33 -81.74 34.21 3.57
N SER A 34 -82.49 34.74 4.54
CA SER A 34 -82.09 35.90 5.32
C SER A 34 -80.87 35.58 6.17
N ASN A 35 -80.09 36.62 6.48
CA ASN A 35 -78.87 36.53 7.31
C ASN A 35 -79.09 35.85 8.68
N SER A 36 -80.34 35.70 9.13
CA SER A 36 -80.69 35.00 10.37
C SER A 36 -80.56 33.47 10.29
N TYR A 37 -80.45 32.87 9.10
CA TYR A 37 -80.16 31.44 8.93
C TYR A 37 -78.66 31.15 8.94
N ILE A 38 -77.83 32.09 8.48
CA ILE A 38 -76.37 31.99 8.53
C ILE A 38 -75.88 32.10 9.98
N SER A 39 -76.54 32.90 10.82
CA SER A 39 -76.23 33.00 12.26
C SER A 39 -76.65 31.78 13.09
N ARG A 40 -77.36 30.81 12.48
CA ARG A 40 -77.75 29.52 13.10
C ARG A 40 -76.92 28.34 12.59
N LEU A 41 -75.93 28.58 11.72
CA LEU A 41 -74.94 27.58 11.38
C LEU A 41 -73.99 27.44 12.56
N ASP A 42 -74.16 26.35 13.32
CA ASP A 42 -73.24 25.94 14.36
C ASP A 42 -71.99 25.36 13.66
N ILE A 43 -71.08 26.25 13.24
CA ILE A 43 -69.76 25.85 12.80
C ILE A 43 -69.08 25.34 14.06
N PRO A 44 -68.67 24.06 14.15
CA PRO A 44 -67.91 23.62 15.29
C PRO A 44 -66.69 24.53 15.39
N ARG A 45 -66.66 25.37 16.43
CA ARG A 45 -65.45 26.08 16.84
C ARG A 45 -64.45 24.96 16.97
N ASN A 46 -63.52 24.90 16.01
CA ASN A 46 -62.37 24.05 16.14
C ASN A 46 -61.83 24.44 17.50
N SER A 47 -61.98 23.55 18.48
CA SER A 47 -61.17 23.62 19.67
C SER A 47 -59.78 23.89 19.13
N GLU A 48 -59.11 24.91 19.63
CA GLU A 48 -57.66 24.85 19.69
C GLU A 48 -57.34 23.63 20.55
N THR A 49 -57.55 22.43 20.00
CA THR A 49 -56.73 21.30 20.29
C THR A 49 -55.37 21.86 20.01
N LYS A 50 -54.63 22.11 21.09
CA LYS A 50 -53.19 22.22 21.06
C LYS A 50 -52.71 20.93 20.40
N ILE A 51 -52.67 20.91 19.06
CA ILE A 51 -51.88 19.98 18.26
C ILE A 51 -50.40 20.47 18.30
N PHE A 52 -50.02 21.20 19.34
CA PHE A 52 -48.77 20.90 20.02
C PHE A 52 -49.09 19.93 21.14
N GLY A 53 -49.42 18.70 20.76
CA GLY A 53 -49.13 17.58 21.64
C GLY A 53 -47.65 17.74 22.00
N LYS A 54 -47.37 17.94 23.29
CA LYS A 54 -46.07 17.61 23.88
C LYS A 54 -45.81 16.15 23.49
N LYS A 55 -45.31 15.91 22.27
CA LYS A 55 -44.53 14.72 21.98
C LYS A 55 -43.42 14.83 23.00
N SER A 56 -43.53 14.00 24.02
CA SER A 56 -42.78 14.09 25.27
C SER A 56 -41.37 14.56 24.95
N THR A 57 -40.90 15.61 25.59
CA THR A 57 -39.47 15.98 25.53
C THR A 57 -38.60 14.75 25.76
N GLY A 58 -39.08 13.78 26.55
CA GLY A 58 -38.51 12.44 26.68
C GLY A 58 -38.41 11.63 25.36
N TYR A 59 -39.42 11.63 24.48
CA TYR A 59 -39.34 10.95 23.18
C TYR A 59 -38.32 11.60 22.26
N VAL A 60 -38.27 12.93 22.19
CA VAL A 60 -37.29 13.65 21.36
C VAL A 60 -35.86 13.41 21.87
N LEU A 61 -35.67 13.45 23.20
CA LEU A 61 -34.39 13.13 23.83
C LEU A 61 -33.99 11.67 23.63
N TRP A 62 -34.93 10.73 23.72
CA TRP A 62 -34.67 9.31 23.44
C TRP A 62 -34.28 9.09 21.99
N THR A 63 -34.98 9.70 21.03
CA THR A 63 -34.62 9.59 19.61
C THR A 63 -33.26 10.23 19.32
N ALA A 64 -32.94 11.35 19.96
CA ALA A 64 -31.64 12.00 19.82
C ALA A 64 -30.50 11.15 20.41
N ALA A 65 -30.72 10.54 21.58
CA ALA A 65 -29.78 9.61 22.19
C ALA A 65 -29.57 8.36 21.33
N LEU A 66 -30.63 7.80 20.75
CA LEU A 66 -30.55 6.65 19.84
C LEU A 66 -29.75 6.99 18.58
N ILE A 67 -30.02 8.15 17.97
CA ILE A 67 -29.25 8.63 16.81
C ILE A 67 -27.78 8.84 17.19
N PHE A 68 -27.51 9.43 18.35
CA PHE A 68 -26.14 9.66 18.84
C PHE A 68 -25.39 8.35 19.06
N VAL A 69 -26.03 7.35 19.69
CA VAL A 69 -25.46 6.00 19.85
C VAL A 69 -25.22 5.33 18.49
N CYS A 70 -26.17 5.43 17.56
CA CYS A 70 -26.01 4.92 16.20
C CYS A 70 -24.87 5.61 15.43
N LEU A 71 -24.67 6.92 15.63
CA LEU A 71 -23.58 7.66 15.01
C LEU A 71 -22.23 7.28 15.63
N ILE A 72 -22.17 7.08 16.96
CA ILE A 72 -20.97 6.60 17.64
C ILE A 72 -20.64 5.18 17.18
N SER A 73 -21.62 4.27 17.13
CA SER A 73 -21.38 2.89 16.70
C SER A 73 -21.02 2.82 15.22
N ALA A 74 -21.68 3.59 14.36
CA ALA A 74 -21.31 3.70 12.94
C ALA A 74 -19.90 4.27 12.77
N ARG A 75 -19.52 5.28 13.57
CA ARG A 75 -18.15 5.81 13.58
C ARG A 75 -17.15 4.79 14.10
N TRP A 76 -17.47 4.05 15.15
CA TRP A 76 -16.61 3.01 15.70
C TRP A 76 -16.40 1.87 14.69
N VAL A 77 -17.47 1.37 14.08
CA VAL A 77 -17.41 0.38 12.98
C VAL A 77 -16.63 0.93 11.80
N TYR A 78 -16.84 2.20 11.41
CA TYR A 78 -16.07 2.82 10.34
C TYR A 78 -14.58 2.89 10.68
N VAL A 79 -14.22 3.29 11.90
CA VAL A 79 -12.81 3.41 12.31
C VAL A 79 -12.14 2.04 12.44
N GLU A 80 -12.79 1.05 13.05
CA GLU A 80 -12.19 -0.27 13.27
C GLU A 80 -12.24 -1.15 12.03
N LEU A 81 -13.37 -1.19 11.32
CA LEU A 81 -13.59 -2.11 10.21
C LEU A 81 -13.15 -1.53 8.85
N LEU A 82 -13.29 -0.22 8.65
CA LEU A 82 -12.93 0.48 7.39
C LEU A 82 -11.70 1.38 7.53
N GLY A 83 -11.33 1.74 8.77
CA GLY A 83 -10.19 2.61 9.07
C GLY A 83 -8.92 1.85 9.45
N SER A 84 -9.02 0.59 9.87
CA SER A 84 -7.86 -0.27 9.98
C SER A 84 -7.40 -0.68 8.56
N ARG A 85 -6.11 -0.51 8.29
CA ARG A 85 -5.48 -1.02 7.05
C ARG A 85 -5.35 -2.56 7.05
N ASN A 86 -5.88 -3.21 8.08
CA ASN A 86 -5.72 -4.64 8.30
C ASN A 86 -6.89 -5.37 7.66
N CYS A 87 -6.59 -6.48 6.99
CA CYS A 87 -7.63 -7.32 6.42
C CYS A 87 -8.53 -7.89 7.54
N ILE A 88 -9.84 -8.03 7.27
CA ILE A 88 -10.82 -8.66 8.20
C ILE A 88 -10.38 -10.08 8.60
N LEU A 89 -9.68 -10.76 7.70
CA LEU A 89 -9.12 -12.08 7.92
C LEU A 89 -7.64 -12.07 7.56
N GLU A 90 -6.78 -12.34 8.54
CA GLU A 90 -5.36 -12.58 8.29
C GLU A 90 -5.19 -14.03 7.80
N LEU A 91 -4.77 -14.19 6.55
CA LEU A 91 -4.41 -15.50 6.04
C LEU A 91 -3.02 -15.90 6.56
N PRO A 92 -2.79 -17.20 6.85
CA PRO A 92 -1.45 -17.68 7.16
C PRO A 92 -0.44 -17.31 6.07
N SER A 93 0.83 -17.09 6.44
CA SER A 93 1.87 -16.68 5.49
C SER A 93 2.04 -17.62 4.29
N PHE A 94 1.84 -18.93 4.49
CA PHE A 94 1.93 -19.93 3.42
C PHE A 94 0.85 -19.79 2.34
N SER A 95 -0.26 -19.09 2.62
CA SER A 95 -1.36 -18.92 1.67
C SER A 95 -0.92 -18.23 0.38
N LYS A 96 -0.01 -17.25 0.48
CA LYS A 96 0.56 -16.56 -0.69
C LYS A 96 1.25 -17.54 -1.64
N SER A 97 2.00 -18.50 -1.09
CA SER A 97 2.70 -19.51 -1.90
C SER A 97 1.74 -20.54 -2.49
N VAL A 98 0.70 -20.94 -1.75
CA VAL A 98 -0.27 -21.96 -2.22
C VAL A 98 -1.18 -21.44 -3.32
N PHE A 99 -1.58 -20.17 -3.26
CA PHE A 99 -2.46 -19.56 -4.26
C PHE A 99 -1.72 -18.81 -5.35
N ARG A 100 -0.39 -18.94 -5.40
CA ARG A 100 0.42 -18.39 -6.48
C ARG A 100 0.06 -19.10 -7.80
N PRO A 101 -0.24 -18.36 -8.88
CA PRO A 101 -0.44 -18.96 -10.20
C PRO A 101 0.80 -19.73 -10.66
N PRO A 102 0.64 -20.84 -11.41
CA PRO A 102 1.77 -21.56 -11.98
C PRO A 102 2.51 -20.69 -13.01
N GLU A 103 3.83 -20.74 -12.99
CA GLU A 103 4.70 -20.04 -13.92
C GLU A 103 4.77 -20.73 -15.29
N ASP A 104 4.91 -19.92 -16.34
CA ASP A 104 5.29 -20.40 -17.67
C ASP A 104 6.79 -20.65 -17.73
N CYS A 105 7.18 -21.91 -17.91
CA CYS A 105 8.57 -22.36 -17.93
C CYS A 105 9.42 -21.75 -19.05
N SER A 106 8.80 -21.10 -20.04
CA SER A 106 9.52 -20.26 -21.02
C SER A 106 10.44 -19.22 -20.35
N MET A 107 10.17 -18.84 -19.09
CA MET A 107 11.01 -17.93 -18.30
C MET A 107 12.44 -18.41 -18.04
N CYS A 108 12.71 -19.71 -18.09
CA CYS A 108 14.04 -20.24 -17.74
C CYS A 108 14.62 -21.19 -18.78
N VAL A 109 13.86 -21.49 -19.85
CA VAL A 109 14.39 -22.23 -20.98
C VAL A 109 15.47 -21.39 -21.66
N GLY A 110 16.70 -21.90 -21.71
CA GLY A 110 17.85 -21.20 -22.28
C GLY A 110 18.54 -20.21 -21.32
N VAL A 111 18.08 -20.11 -20.07
CA VAL A 111 18.74 -19.33 -19.02
C VAL A 111 19.60 -20.27 -18.18
N ASP A 112 20.85 -20.45 -18.60
CA ASP A 112 21.78 -21.40 -17.97
C ASP A 112 22.58 -20.79 -16.81
N ASP A 113 22.89 -19.49 -16.86
CA ASP A 113 23.64 -18.78 -15.82
C ASP A 113 23.37 -17.27 -15.83
N VAL A 114 23.94 -16.55 -14.87
CA VAL A 114 23.91 -15.08 -14.81
C VAL A 114 24.74 -14.44 -15.91
N VAL A 115 24.19 -13.42 -16.56
CA VAL A 115 24.90 -12.63 -17.57
C VAL A 115 25.64 -11.49 -16.87
N ARG A 116 26.92 -11.30 -17.21
CA ARG A 116 27.76 -10.21 -16.66
C ARG A 116 28.05 -9.19 -17.72
N LEU A 117 27.72 -7.93 -17.44
CA LEU A 117 27.78 -6.81 -18.36
C LEU A 117 28.64 -5.68 -17.77
N ALA A 118 29.18 -4.87 -18.66
CA ALA A 118 29.86 -3.61 -18.36
C ALA A 118 29.61 -2.67 -19.53
N ASN A 119 29.53 -1.37 -19.25
CA ASN A 119 29.35 -0.30 -20.24
C ASN A 119 28.16 -0.54 -21.19
N ILE A 120 27.05 -1.07 -20.67
CA ILE A 120 25.82 -1.33 -21.43
C ILE A 120 24.96 -0.06 -21.53
N SER A 121 24.41 0.26 -22.69
CA SER A 121 23.51 1.41 -22.78
C SER A 121 22.17 1.13 -22.11
N ALA A 122 21.48 2.19 -21.67
CA ALA A 122 20.14 2.03 -21.09
C ALA A 122 19.16 1.43 -22.10
N GLU A 123 19.31 1.77 -23.37
CA GLU A 123 18.47 1.28 -24.46
C GLU A 123 18.71 -0.22 -24.74
N GLU A 124 19.97 -0.66 -24.75
CA GLU A 124 20.31 -2.08 -24.92
C GLU A 124 19.84 -2.91 -23.72
N PHE A 125 19.99 -2.37 -22.51
CA PHE A 125 19.50 -3.01 -21.30
C PHE A 125 17.98 -3.12 -21.29
N GLU A 126 17.26 -2.07 -21.67
CA GLU A 126 15.80 -2.06 -21.77
C GLU A 126 15.28 -3.13 -22.75
N ASP A 127 15.85 -3.16 -23.95
CA ASP A 127 15.42 -4.06 -25.02
C ASP A 127 15.70 -5.55 -24.71
N GLN A 128 16.81 -5.85 -24.04
CA GLN A 128 17.27 -7.24 -23.88
C GLN A 128 17.06 -7.81 -22.48
N TYR A 129 17.10 -6.97 -21.42
CA TYR A 129 17.30 -7.47 -20.06
C TYR A 129 16.31 -6.93 -19.03
N ALA A 130 15.93 -5.65 -19.10
CA ALA A 130 15.21 -4.93 -18.04
C ALA A 130 13.89 -5.60 -17.62
N TYR A 131 13.22 -6.28 -18.55
CA TYR A 131 11.94 -6.96 -18.32
C TYR A 131 12.03 -8.46 -18.68
N SER A 132 13.25 -8.99 -18.72
CA SER A 132 13.53 -10.40 -18.94
C SER A 132 13.72 -11.13 -17.61
N THR A 133 13.58 -12.45 -17.63
CA THR A 133 13.86 -13.34 -16.50
C THR A 133 15.32 -13.76 -16.41
N THR A 134 16.17 -13.31 -17.33
CA THR A 134 17.61 -13.59 -17.29
C THR A 134 18.24 -12.76 -16.17
N PRO A 135 18.88 -13.38 -15.16
CA PRO A 135 19.58 -12.62 -14.13
C PRO A 135 20.80 -11.92 -14.74
N VAL A 136 20.97 -10.65 -14.42
CA VAL A 136 22.04 -9.80 -14.97
C VAL A 136 22.84 -9.16 -13.85
N ILE A 137 24.16 -9.17 -13.98
CA ILE A 137 25.07 -8.41 -13.13
C ILE A 137 25.75 -7.34 -13.98
N VAL A 138 25.56 -6.06 -13.62
CA VAL A 138 26.33 -4.95 -14.20
C VAL A 138 27.47 -4.60 -13.26
N THR A 139 28.70 -4.61 -13.78
CA THR A 139 29.92 -4.61 -12.97
C THR A 139 30.52 -3.22 -12.71
N ASP A 140 30.09 -2.21 -13.46
CA ASP A 140 30.63 -0.83 -13.44
C ASP A 140 29.59 0.23 -13.03
N ALA A 141 28.40 -0.18 -12.61
CA ALA A 141 27.27 0.72 -12.37
C ALA A 141 27.30 1.49 -11.04
N THR A 142 28.28 1.21 -10.19
CA THR A 142 28.47 1.91 -8.92
C THR A 142 29.66 2.87 -8.93
N ASP A 143 30.24 3.10 -10.10
CA ASP A 143 31.37 4.02 -10.26
C ASP A 143 31.01 5.41 -9.75
N GLY A 144 31.86 5.94 -8.87
CA GLY A 144 31.66 7.26 -8.24
C GLY A 144 30.79 7.26 -6.98
N TRP A 145 30.02 6.21 -6.69
CA TRP A 145 29.18 6.16 -5.50
C TRP A 145 30.02 6.31 -4.23
N ARG A 146 29.54 7.16 -3.31
CA ARG A 146 30.16 7.35 -1.99
C ARG A 146 29.84 6.19 -1.04
N ALA A 147 28.71 5.52 -1.26
CA ALA A 147 28.25 4.37 -0.48
C ALA A 147 29.33 3.28 -0.34
N LEU A 148 30.08 2.97 -1.40
CA LEU A 148 31.15 1.95 -1.36
C LEU A 148 32.29 2.30 -0.38
N ARG A 149 32.49 3.59 -0.09
CA ARG A 149 33.55 4.07 0.81
C ARG A 149 33.02 4.40 2.21
N GLU A 150 31.78 4.87 2.30
CA GLU A 150 31.24 5.45 3.53
C GLU A 150 30.28 4.51 4.28
N PHE A 151 29.62 3.56 3.60
CA PHE A 151 28.68 2.68 4.28
C PHE A 151 29.41 1.60 5.05
N ASP A 152 29.22 1.59 6.36
CA ASP A 152 29.61 0.53 7.27
C ASP A 152 28.63 0.46 8.43
N PHE A 153 28.86 -0.44 9.39
CA PHE A 153 28.01 -0.56 10.56
C PHE A 153 27.91 0.75 11.36
N LYS A 154 29.03 1.47 11.52
CA LYS A 154 29.09 2.70 12.32
C LYS A 154 28.34 3.84 11.64
N PHE A 155 28.42 3.92 10.31
CA PHE A 155 27.63 4.83 9.51
C PHE A 155 26.15 4.63 9.78
N PHE A 156 25.63 3.41 9.63
CA PHE A 156 24.20 3.16 9.83
C PHE A 156 23.75 3.34 11.28
N ALA A 157 24.57 2.94 12.26
CA ALA A 157 24.30 3.18 13.67
C ALA A 157 24.15 4.69 13.99
N LYS A 158 25.05 5.53 13.45
CA LYS A 158 24.95 6.98 13.56
C LYS A 158 23.79 7.54 12.74
N PHE A 159 23.55 6.99 11.55
CA PHE A 159 22.50 7.46 10.67
C PHE A 159 21.14 7.28 11.35
N TYR A 160 20.87 6.11 11.95
CA TYR A 160 19.60 5.82 12.59
C TYR A 160 19.49 6.24 14.06
N SER A 161 20.51 6.91 14.65
CA SER A 161 20.49 7.31 16.06
C SER A 161 19.41 8.35 16.39
N ASP A 162 19.12 9.23 15.44
CA ASP A 162 18.22 10.38 15.63
C ASP A 162 16.73 9.99 15.48
N GLY A 163 16.45 8.69 15.26
CA GLY A 163 15.11 8.15 15.14
C GLY A 163 14.44 8.48 13.80
N LYS A 164 13.14 8.80 13.86
CA LYS A 164 12.28 8.98 12.68
C LYS A 164 12.63 10.28 11.94
N MET A 165 13.03 10.17 10.67
CA MET A 165 13.51 11.32 9.88
C MET A 165 12.46 11.88 8.94
N GLY A 166 11.56 12.73 9.46
CA GLY A 166 10.56 13.42 8.64
C GLY A 166 9.22 12.70 8.58
N LYS A 167 8.54 12.77 7.43
CA LYS A 167 7.20 12.22 7.26
C LYS A 167 7.29 10.79 6.77
N GLN A 168 6.52 9.89 7.40
CA GLN A 168 6.37 8.54 6.90
C GLN A 168 5.61 8.56 5.57
N ILE A 169 6.25 8.04 4.52
CA ILE A 169 5.72 7.97 3.16
C ILE A 169 5.41 6.54 2.73
N ASN A 170 6.09 5.55 3.33
CA ASN A 170 5.92 4.13 3.01
C ASN A 170 5.65 3.32 4.28
N ASP A 171 5.28 2.05 4.11
CA ASP A 171 5.27 1.08 5.20
C ASP A 171 6.72 0.72 5.58
N CYS A 172 6.97 0.54 6.89
CA CYS A 172 8.30 0.21 7.40
C CYS A 172 8.43 -1.30 7.53
N PHE A 173 9.18 -1.93 6.63
CA PHE A 173 9.45 -3.36 6.65
C PHE A 173 10.76 -3.65 7.37
N TYR A 174 10.77 -4.72 8.16
CA TYR A 174 11.96 -5.22 8.85
C TYR A 174 11.97 -6.74 8.84
N PHE A 175 13.12 -7.32 8.52
CA PHE A 175 13.34 -8.75 8.38
C PHE A 175 14.47 -9.20 9.29
N ALA A 176 14.13 -10.00 10.31
CA ALA A 176 15.11 -10.46 11.30
C ALA A 176 15.99 -11.63 10.82
N TYR A 177 15.59 -12.38 9.78
CA TYR A 177 16.31 -13.56 9.24
C TYR A 177 16.97 -14.47 10.30
N LYS A 178 16.24 -14.86 11.35
CA LYS A 178 16.73 -15.70 12.47
C LYS A 178 17.91 -15.10 13.27
N SER A 179 18.19 -13.82 13.14
CA SER A 179 19.19 -13.12 13.97
C SER A 179 18.76 -12.98 15.43
N GLY A 180 17.46 -13.06 15.73
CA GLY A 180 16.91 -12.73 17.05
C GLY A 180 16.93 -11.23 17.38
N LEU A 181 17.25 -10.37 16.40
CA LEU A 181 17.15 -8.91 16.50
C LEU A 181 15.83 -8.48 15.84
N ASN A 182 14.94 -7.86 16.60
CA ASN A 182 13.57 -7.56 16.16
C ASN A 182 13.35 -6.10 15.73
N SER A 183 14.38 -5.26 15.81
CA SER A 183 14.30 -3.86 15.39
C SER A 183 15.68 -3.30 15.01
N LEU A 184 15.69 -2.22 14.21
CA LEU A 184 16.94 -1.48 13.93
C LEU A 184 17.58 -0.92 15.21
N GLN A 185 16.78 -0.58 16.22
CA GLN A 185 17.30 -0.13 17.50
C GLN A 185 18.13 -1.23 18.17
N GLU A 186 17.65 -2.48 18.17
CA GLU A 186 18.40 -3.63 18.69
C GLU A 186 19.65 -3.92 17.87
N VAL A 187 19.57 -3.79 16.54
CA VAL A 187 20.73 -3.95 15.64
C VAL A 187 21.82 -2.94 16.01
N PHE A 188 21.50 -1.65 16.06
CA PHE A 188 22.51 -0.62 16.30
C PHE A 188 22.91 -0.46 17.78
N SER A 189 22.23 -1.17 18.70
CA SER A 189 22.59 -1.25 20.12
C SER A 189 23.20 -2.59 20.52
N MET A 190 23.57 -3.45 19.55
CA MET A 190 24.18 -4.75 19.84
C MET A 190 25.57 -4.61 20.48
N GLU A 191 26.00 -5.64 21.20
CA GLU A 191 27.37 -5.70 21.76
C GLU A 191 28.42 -5.54 20.66
N GLU A 192 29.53 -4.86 20.97
CA GLU A 192 30.59 -4.56 20.01
C GLU A 192 31.18 -5.84 19.36
N ALA A 193 31.32 -6.91 20.14
CA ALA A 193 31.76 -8.21 19.64
C ALA A 193 30.77 -8.81 18.62
N ARG A 194 29.46 -8.52 18.73
CA ARG A 194 28.49 -8.95 17.74
C ARG A 194 28.48 -8.05 16.51
N ALA A 195 28.58 -6.73 16.72
CA ALA A 195 28.66 -5.74 15.64
C ALA A 195 29.90 -5.95 14.75
N ASN A 196 31.03 -6.35 15.35
CA ASN A 196 32.27 -6.67 14.65
C ASN A 196 32.35 -8.10 14.09
N LEU A 197 31.22 -8.83 14.08
CA LEU A 197 31.08 -10.19 13.55
C LEU A 197 31.86 -11.29 14.29
N SER A 198 32.35 -11.03 15.51
CA SER A 198 33.04 -12.03 16.34
C SER A 198 32.11 -12.79 17.31
N GLY A 199 30.89 -12.29 17.50
CA GLY A 199 29.88 -12.86 18.38
C GLY A 199 28.86 -13.74 17.66
N GLN A 200 27.60 -13.70 18.12
CA GLN A 200 26.51 -14.46 17.49
C GLN A 200 26.21 -13.94 16.08
N PRO A 201 26.05 -14.82 15.07
CA PRO A 201 25.78 -14.40 13.70
C PRO A 201 24.48 -13.60 13.64
N TRP A 202 24.43 -12.68 12.67
CA TRP A 202 23.26 -11.87 12.41
C TRP A 202 23.24 -11.43 10.96
N TYR A 203 22.02 -11.35 10.43
CA TYR A 203 21.71 -10.80 9.13
C TYR A 203 20.30 -10.22 9.21
N VAL A 204 20.12 -9.00 8.75
CA VAL A 204 18.86 -8.26 8.81
C VAL A 204 18.61 -7.54 7.50
N GLY A 205 17.34 -7.30 7.20
CA GLY A 205 16.91 -6.43 6.10
C GLY A 205 15.89 -5.43 6.58
N TRP A 206 15.85 -4.24 5.97
CA TRP A 206 14.83 -3.25 6.24
C TRP A 206 14.56 -2.37 5.01
N SER A 207 13.42 -1.69 5.02
CA SER A 207 13.06 -0.70 4.01
C SER A 207 13.16 0.72 4.56
N THR A 208 13.46 1.68 3.69
CA THR A 208 13.24 3.09 4.01
C THR A 208 11.74 3.39 4.04
N CYS A 209 11.31 4.17 5.03
CA CYS A 209 9.91 4.53 5.15
C CYS A 209 9.65 6.01 5.43
N TYR A 210 10.71 6.80 5.69
CA TYR A 210 10.63 8.24 5.87
C TYR A 210 11.25 9.02 4.71
N ASP A 211 10.65 10.16 4.36
CA ASP A 211 11.06 10.92 3.18
C ASP A 211 12.45 11.56 3.30
N GLN A 212 12.83 12.06 4.48
CA GLN A 212 14.19 12.61 4.67
C GLN A 212 15.24 11.52 4.81
N GLU A 213 14.88 10.35 5.34
CA GLU A 213 15.73 9.16 5.38
C GLU A 213 16.13 8.77 3.96
N THR A 214 15.15 8.51 3.09
CA THR A 214 15.36 8.16 1.68
C THR A 214 16.24 9.19 0.97
N ARG A 215 15.92 10.49 1.07
CA ARG A 215 16.71 11.55 0.42
C ARG A 215 18.15 11.63 0.92
N LYS A 216 18.39 11.44 2.22
CA LYS A 216 19.74 11.46 2.78
C LYS A 216 20.54 10.23 2.33
N LEU A 217 19.95 9.04 2.32
CA LEU A 217 20.62 7.82 1.84
C LEU A 217 20.97 7.93 0.35
N ARG A 218 20.03 8.40 -0.49
CA ARG A 218 20.24 8.65 -1.92
C ARG A 218 21.21 9.79 -2.24
N SER A 219 21.83 10.43 -1.23
CA SER A 219 22.98 11.32 -1.46
C SER A 219 24.30 10.57 -1.58
N TYR A 220 24.34 9.27 -1.23
CA TYR A 220 25.56 8.45 -1.22
C TYR A 220 25.67 7.51 -2.43
N TYR A 221 24.58 7.31 -3.16
CA TYR A 221 24.52 6.48 -4.37
C TYR A 221 23.51 7.07 -5.33
N ASP A 222 23.71 6.79 -6.62
CA ASP A 222 22.85 7.29 -7.68
C ASP A 222 21.94 6.20 -8.22
N ARG A 223 21.00 6.57 -9.09
CA ARG A 223 20.26 5.60 -9.89
C ARG A 223 21.25 4.88 -10.84
N PRO A 224 21.23 3.54 -10.95
CA PRO A 224 22.10 2.83 -11.88
C PRO A 224 21.91 3.33 -13.32
N TYR A 225 23.02 3.61 -14.01
CA TYR A 225 23.02 4.30 -15.31
C TYR A 225 22.34 3.51 -16.44
N PHE A 226 22.33 2.19 -16.32
CA PHE A 226 21.81 1.26 -17.33
C PHE A 226 20.30 1.05 -17.24
N LEU A 227 19.63 1.54 -16.20
CA LEU A 227 18.18 1.38 -16.10
C LEU A 227 17.47 2.27 -17.13
N PRO A 228 16.30 1.86 -17.66
CA PRO A 228 15.56 2.63 -18.65
C PRO A 228 15.38 4.09 -18.23
N ARG A 229 15.53 5.04 -19.17
CA ARG A 229 15.46 6.48 -18.87
C ARG A 229 14.06 6.91 -18.43
N THR A 230 13.05 6.20 -18.90
CA THR A 230 11.63 6.39 -18.59
C THR A 230 11.22 5.70 -17.30
N ALA A 231 12.00 4.72 -16.83
CA ALA A 231 11.65 3.99 -15.62
C ALA A 231 11.85 4.85 -14.38
N GLU A 232 10.84 4.90 -13.53
CA GLU A 232 10.94 5.55 -12.24
C GLU A 232 11.62 4.60 -11.25
N SER A 233 12.17 5.16 -10.17
CA SER A 233 12.66 4.35 -9.06
C SER A 233 11.69 4.53 -7.92
N ASP A 234 11.18 3.42 -7.41
CA ASP A 234 10.31 3.45 -6.24
C ASP A 234 10.99 4.20 -5.10
N MET A 235 10.20 4.93 -4.32
CA MET A 235 10.71 5.73 -3.19
C MET A 235 11.14 4.87 -1.98
N VAL A 236 11.03 3.54 -2.10
CA VAL A 236 11.45 2.56 -1.10
C VAL A 236 12.80 2.01 -1.51
N ASP A 237 13.79 2.19 -0.63
CA ASP A 237 15.07 1.51 -0.75
C ASP A 237 15.11 0.35 0.25
N TRP A 238 15.60 -0.80 -0.22
CA TRP A 238 15.83 -2.00 0.57
C TRP A 238 17.30 -2.08 0.95
N ILE A 239 17.57 -2.20 2.25
CA ILE A 239 18.92 -2.38 2.77
C ILE A 239 19.01 -3.74 3.47
N PHE A 240 20.06 -4.50 3.17
CA PHE A 240 20.38 -5.73 3.89
C PHE A 240 21.80 -5.67 4.42
N MET A 241 21.98 -6.10 5.67
CA MET A 241 23.25 -6.02 6.37
C MET A 241 23.46 -7.23 7.29
N GLY A 242 24.67 -7.76 7.32
CA GLY A 242 25.04 -8.83 8.25
C GLY A 242 26.38 -9.48 7.96
N GLY A 243 26.77 -10.41 8.85
CA GLY A 243 28.02 -11.16 8.75
C GLY A 243 27.92 -12.41 7.88
N PRO A 244 29.05 -13.13 7.71
CA PRO A 244 29.11 -14.42 7.01
C PRO A 244 28.10 -15.44 7.52
N GLY A 245 27.53 -16.22 6.59
CA GLY A 245 26.53 -17.24 6.87
C GLY A 245 25.21 -16.97 6.16
N GLN A 246 24.14 -17.53 6.72
CA GLN A 246 22.84 -17.53 6.08
C GLN A 246 22.26 -16.11 5.98
N GLY A 247 21.91 -15.69 4.76
CA GLY A 247 21.16 -14.47 4.48
C GLY A 247 19.65 -14.75 4.38
N ALA A 248 19.03 -14.29 3.30
CA ALA A 248 17.63 -14.61 3.02
C ALA A 248 17.46 -16.11 2.71
N HIS A 249 16.41 -16.72 3.29
CA HIS A 249 16.04 -18.11 3.03
C HIS A 249 15.46 -18.27 1.62
N MET A 250 15.22 -19.50 1.17
CA MET A 250 14.61 -19.72 -0.15
C MET A 250 13.18 -19.20 -0.17
N HIS A 251 12.90 -18.22 -1.03
CA HIS A 251 11.59 -17.58 -1.17
C HIS A 251 11.43 -17.00 -2.57
N VAL A 252 10.21 -16.57 -2.89
CA VAL A 252 9.92 -15.70 -4.02
C VAL A 252 9.31 -14.44 -3.45
N ASP A 253 9.61 -13.30 -4.06
CA ASP A 253 9.04 -12.04 -3.65
C ASP A 253 7.59 -11.89 -4.16
N SER A 254 6.95 -10.84 -3.67
CA SER A 254 5.67 -10.36 -4.17
C SER A 254 5.74 -8.84 -4.25
N VAL A 255 6.78 -8.38 -4.95
CA VAL A 255 7.06 -6.98 -5.25
C VAL A 255 6.26 -6.55 -6.48
N ARG A 256 6.13 -5.24 -6.72
CA ARG A 256 5.33 -4.76 -7.86
C ARG A 256 6.14 -4.77 -9.14
N HIS A 257 7.40 -4.36 -9.04
CA HIS A 257 8.23 -4.10 -10.20
C HIS A 257 9.56 -4.85 -10.11
N MET A 258 10.35 -4.79 -11.17
CA MET A 258 11.67 -5.43 -11.21
C MET A 258 12.60 -4.78 -10.18
N SER A 259 13.44 -5.59 -9.54
CA SER A 259 14.34 -5.12 -8.49
C SER A 259 15.79 -5.16 -8.94
N TRP A 260 16.54 -4.13 -8.56
CA TRP A 260 18.00 -4.14 -8.62
C TRP A 260 18.59 -4.12 -7.21
N GLN A 261 19.74 -4.77 -7.01
CA GLN A 261 20.47 -4.80 -5.75
C GLN A 261 21.97 -4.62 -5.99
N ALA A 262 22.52 -3.51 -5.51
CA ALA A 262 23.94 -3.22 -5.49
C ALA A 262 24.60 -3.84 -4.25
N GLN A 263 25.69 -4.56 -4.48
CA GLN A 263 26.55 -5.05 -3.40
C GLN A 263 27.56 -3.97 -3.04
N VAL A 264 27.40 -3.36 -1.86
CA VAL A 264 28.23 -2.23 -1.41
C VAL A 264 29.46 -2.73 -0.67
N ARG A 265 29.30 -3.73 0.21
CA ARG A 265 30.40 -4.36 0.97
C ARG A 265 30.19 -5.85 1.09
N GLY A 266 31.28 -6.58 1.32
CA GLY A 266 31.24 -8.04 1.43
C GLY A 266 30.80 -8.72 0.12
N ARG A 267 30.71 -10.05 0.14
CA ARG A 267 30.31 -10.83 -1.04
C ARG A 267 29.11 -11.69 -0.68
N LYS A 268 28.13 -11.74 -1.59
CA LYS A 268 26.90 -12.50 -1.39
C LYS A 268 26.73 -13.52 -2.50
N GLN A 269 26.63 -14.79 -2.13
CA GLN A 269 26.25 -15.85 -3.03
C GLN A 269 24.73 -15.88 -3.16
N TRP A 270 24.25 -15.86 -4.39
CA TRP A 270 22.86 -16.05 -4.75
C TRP A 270 22.67 -17.45 -5.30
N GLN A 271 21.58 -18.10 -4.92
CA GLN A 271 21.14 -19.34 -5.53
C GLN A 271 19.71 -19.15 -6.00
N LEU A 272 19.50 -19.28 -7.31
CA LEU A 272 18.20 -19.23 -7.95
C LEU A 272 17.74 -20.65 -8.23
N ALA A 273 16.52 -20.97 -7.84
CA ALA A 273 15.84 -22.22 -8.13
C ALA A 273 14.63 -21.93 -9.04
N PRO A 274 14.38 -22.80 -10.04
CA PRO A 274 13.18 -22.66 -10.85
C PRO A 274 11.93 -22.90 -10.00
N PRO A 275 10.77 -22.35 -10.40
CA PRO A 275 9.49 -22.73 -9.84
C PRO A 275 9.29 -24.26 -9.85
N PRO A 276 8.63 -24.86 -8.84
CA PRO A 276 8.45 -26.32 -8.75
C PRO A 276 7.89 -26.97 -10.02
N GLU A 277 6.96 -26.30 -10.69
CA GLU A 277 6.34 -26.71 -11.96
C GLU A 277 7.34 -26.79 -13.14
N CYS A 278 8.46 -26.06 -13.06
CA CYS A 278 9.50 -25.99 -14.08
C CYS A 278 10.78 -26.76 -13.72
N LEU A 279 10.76 -27.53 -12.61
CA LEU A 279 11.92 -28.23 -12.07
C LEU A 279 12.62 -29.17 -13.06
N TYR A 280 11.88 -29.75 -14.01
CA TYR A 280 12.42 -30.68 -15.01
C TYR A 280 12.84 -30.01 -16.33
N GLN A 281 12.47 -28.76 -16.53
CA GLN A 281 12.81 -27.99 -17.74
C GLN A 281 13.99 -27.05 -17.49
N CYS A 282 14.09 -26.55 -16.27
CA CYS A 282 15.03 -25.51 -15.89
C CYS A 282 16.01 -25.99 -14.83
N ARG A 283 17.11 -25.26 -14.67
CA ARG A 283 18.20 -25.62 -13.76
C ARG A 283 18.34 -24.60 -12.65
N TRP A 284 19.03 -25.02 -11.60
CA TRP A 284 19.45 -24.13 -10.53
C TRP A 284 20.63 -23.31 -11.01
N ILE A 285 20.62 -22.02 -10.68
CA ILE A 285 21.68 -21.08 -11.01
C ILE A 285 22.34 -20.64 -9.71
N THR A 286 23.66 -20.53 -9.68
CA THR A 286 24.39 -20.08 -8.49
C THR A 286 25.54 -19.19 -8.88
N PHE A 287 25.54 -17.96 -8.37
CA PHE A 287 26.58 -16.96 -8.66
C PHE A 287 26.89 -16.12 -7.42
N VAL A 288 27.96 -15.34 -7.50
CA VAL A 288 28.39 -14.44 -6.43
C VAL A 288 28.32 -13.00 -6.93
N VAL A 289 27.71 -12.12 -6.14
CA VAL A 289 27.73 -10.68 -6.35
C VAL A 289 28.81 -10.09 -5.43
N SER A 290 29.73 -9.35 -6.04
CA SER A 290 30.91 -8.76 -5.39
C SER A 290 30.74 -7.25 -5.17
N PRO A 291 31.50 -6.62 -4.26
CA PRO A 291 31.42 -5.17 -4.05
C PRO A 291 31.55 -4.40 -5.36
N GLY A 292 30.62 -3.49 -5.59
CA GLY A 292 30.51 -2.66 -6.80
C GLY A 292 29.64 -3.21 -7.92
N GLU A 293 29.23 -4.47 -7.82
CA GLU A 293 28.33 -5.11 -8.78
C GLU A 293 26.86 -4.85 -8.43
N ILE A 294 26.02 -4.67 -9.46
CA ILE A 294 24.57 -4.54 -9.33
C ILE A 294 23.90 -5.74 -9.98
N LEU A 295 23.14 -6.49 -9.20
CA LEU A 295 22.30 -7.58 -9.67
C LEU A 295 20.91 -7.04 -10.05
N VAL A 296 20.44 -7.39 -11.24
CA VAL A 296 19.03 -7.31 -11.62
C VAL A 296 18.50 -8.73 -11.80
N VAL A 297 17.42 -9.04 -11.11
CA VAL A 297 16.79 -10.35 -11.18
C VAL A 297 15.30 -10.20 -10.91
N ASP A 298 14.50 -10.93 -11.67
CA ASP A 298 13.07 -11.05 -11.40
C ASP A 298 12.84 -11.94 -10.17
N THR A 299 12.87 -11.31 -8.99
CA THR A 299 12.65 -11.99 -7.71
C THR A 299 11.19 -12.40 -7.51
N ASN A 300 10.28 -11.91 -8.34
CA ASN A 300 8.90 -12.36 -8.37
C ASN A 300 8.78 -13.71 -9.06
N ARG A 301 9.71 -14.13 -9.94
CA ARG A 301 9.61 -15.39 -10.70
C ARG A 301 10.62 -16.44 -10.28
N TRP A 302 11.85 -16.03 -9.94
CA TRP A 302 12.87 -16.94 -9.42
C TRP A 302 12.73 -17.14 -7.91
N TYR A 303 12.63 -18.41 -7.49
CA TYR A 303 12.92 -18.74 -6.10
C TYR A 303 14.39 -18.43 -5.84
N HIS A 304 14.68 -17.71 -4.77
CA HIS A 304 16.04 -17.29 -4.49
C HIS A 304 16.35 -17.36 -3.00
N LYS A 305 17.61 -17.65 -2.72
CA LYS A 305 18.21 -17.53 -1.38
C LYS A 305 19.59 -16.90 -1.48
N THR A 306 20.02 -16.33 -0.36
CA THR A 306 21.33 -15.69 -0.28
C THR A 306 22.17 -16.23 0.88
N ASN A 307 23.47 -16.27 0.66
CA ASN A 307 24.46 -16.63 1.67
C ASN A 307 25.61 -15.63 1.62
N VAL A 308 25.92 -15.01 2.76
CA VAL A 308 27.05 -14.09 2.87
C VAL A 308 28.32 -14.92 2.97
N LEU A 309 29.27 -14.65 2.06
CA LEU A 309 30.56 -15.34 2.03
C LEU A 309 31.49 -14.81 3.13
N PRO A 310 32.49 -15.60 3.57
CA PRO A 310 33.48 -15.17 4.55
C PRO A 310 34.20 -13.88 4.14
N GLY A 311 34.52 -13.04 5.12
CA GLY A 311 35.22 -11.78 4.93
C GLY A 311 34.57 -10.65 5.71
N ASP A 312 34.43 -9.50 5.05
CA ASP A 312 33.85 -8.29 5.60
C ASP A 312 32.32 -8.40 5.78
N ILE A 313 31.74 -7.45 6.53
CA ILE A 313 30.29 -7.29 6.62
C ILE A 313 29.68 -7.14 5.23
N SER A 314 28.60 -7.89 4.96
CA SER A 314 27.83 -7.71 3.73
C SER A 314 26.87 -6.55 3.91
N ILE A 315 26.90 -5.59 2.98
CA ILE A 315 25.93 -4.52 2.88
C ILE A 315 25.44 -4.47 1.44
N THR A 316 24.13 -4.48 1.26
CA THR A 316 23.49 -4.31 -0.04
C THR A 316 22.39 -3.29 0.03
N ILE A 317 22.25 -2.51 -1.04
CA ILE A 317 21.18 -1.56 -1.23
C ILE A 317 20.48 -1.85 -2.55
N GLY A 318 19.17 -1.72 -2.59
CA GLY A 318 18.39 -1.96 -3.80
C GLY A 318 17.09 -1.18 -3.81
N ALA A 319 16.48 -1.11 -4.97
CA ALA A 319 15.15 -0.54 -5.14
C ALA A 319 14.44 -1.25 -6.29
N GLU A 320 13.13 -1.05 -6.34
CA GLU A 320 12.30 -1.43 -7.48
C GLU A 320 12.34 -0.34 -8.56
N TYR A 321 12.12 -0.73 -9.82
CA TYR A 321 11.97 0.18 -10.95
C TYR A 321 10.87 -0.27 -11.91
N ASP A 322 10.12 0.71 -12.43
CA ASP A 322 9.49 0.77 -13.75
C ASP A 322 8.85 2.15 -14.00
#